data_AF-A0A961V365-F1
#
_entry.id   AF-A0A961V365-F1
#
_cell.length_a   1.000
_cell.length_b   1.000
_cell.length_c   1.000
_cell.angle_alpha   90.00
_cell.angle_beta   90.00
_cell.angle_gamma   90.00
#
_symmetry.space_group_name_H-M   'P 1'
#
loop_
_entity.id
_entity.type
_entity.pdbx_description
1 polymer ?
#
loop_
_entity_poly.entity_id
_entity_poly.type
_entity_poly.pdbx_seq_one_letter_code
_entity_poly.pdbx_strand_id
1 'polypeptide(L)' 'GDFRYILKWNELNAPLKRSVTIEEVADTGLFLLSDLGRSVTGEVLHADAGYHVVGMKAVDAPDIATVKD' A
#
# COMPACT_ATOMS: atom_id res chain seq x y z
N GLY A 1 -9.95 17.31 5.44
CA GLY A 1 -9.15 16.30 4.73
C GLY A 1 -9.93 15.01 4.77
N ASP A 2 -10.36 14.51 3.61
CA ASP A 2 -11.20 13.31 3.54
C ASP A 2 -10.31 12.07 3.51
N PHE A 3 -10.43 11.18 4.50
CA PHE A 3 -9.71 9.90 4.54
C PHE A 3 -9.97 9.07 3.27
N ARG A 4 -11.15 9.22 2.66
CA ARG A 4 -11.49 8.57 1.39
C ARG A 4 -10.60 9.02 0.24
N TYR A 5 -10.16 10.28 0.24
CA TYR A 5 -9.22 10.79 -0.77
C TYR A 5 -7.90 10.02 -0.71
N ILE A 6 -7.35 9.82 0.49
CA ILE A 6 -6.06 9.14 0.69
C ILE A 6 -6.17 7.66 0.28
N LEU A 7 -7.24 6.98 0.68
CA LEU A 7 -7.47 5.59 0.27
C LEU A 7 -7.61 5.47 -1.24
N LYS A 8 -8.39 6.36 -1.88
CA LYS A 8 -8.56 6.33 -3.34
C LYS A 8 -7.28 6.68 -4.08
N TRP A 9 -6.49 7.61 -3.55
CA TRP A 9 -5.17 7.92 -4.09
C TRP A 9 -4.25 6.70 -4.04
N ASN A 10 -4.18 6.00 -2.90
CA ASN A 10 -3.37 4.79 -2.78
C ASN A 10 -3.83 3.72 -3.78
N GLU A 11 -5.13 3.44 -3.88
CA GLU A 11 -5.70 2.47 -4.81
C GLU A 11 -5.34 2.76 -6.28
N LEU A 12 -5.36 4.03 -6.70
CA LEU A 12 -5.10 4.41 -8.10
C LEU A 12 -3.62 4.46 -8.47
N ASN A 13 -2.76 4.73 -7.50
CA ASN A 13 -1.34 5.01 -7.75
C ASN A 13 -0.41 3.86 -7.34
N ALA A 14 -0.83 2.98 -6.43
CA ALA A 14 -0.06 1.78 -6.11
C ALA A 14 0.11 0.89 -7.37
N PRO A 15 1.29 0.28 -7.60
CA PRO A 15 1.53 -0.63 -8.70
C PRO A 15 0.48 -1.75 -8.86
N LEU A 16 -0.03 -2.32 -7.76
CA LEU A 16 -1.08 -3.36 -7.84
C LEU A 16 -2.50 -2.80 -8.04
N LYS A 17 -2.65 -1.47 -8.15
CA LYS A 17 -3.93 -0.77 -8.41
C LYS A 17 -5.07 -1.14 -7.45
N ARG A 18 -4.70 -1.38 -6.19
CA ARG A 18 -5.60 -1.69 -5.08
C ARG A 18 -4.93 -1.35 -3.76
N SER A 19 -5.74 -1.13 -2.73
CA SER A 19 -5.22 -1.15 -1.35
C SER A 19 -5.02 -2.60 -0.87
N VAL A 20 -4.13 -2.75 0.10
CA VAL A 20 -3.91 -4.04 0.77
C VAL A 20 -5.06 -4.38 1.71
N THR A 21 -5.31 -5.66 1.91
CA THR A 21 -6.26 -6.16 2.92
C THR A 21 -5.56 -6.48 4.24
N ILE A 22 -6.34 -6.70 5.29
CA ILE A 22 -5.80 -7.08 6.60
C ILE A 22 -5.17 -8.48 6.57
N GLU A 23 -5.70 -9.38 5.74
CA GLU A 23 -5.17 -10.73 5.53
C GLU A 23 -3.78 -10.69 4.91
N GLU A 24 -3.54 -9.82 3.92
CA GLU A 24 -2.23 -9.69 3.28
C GLU A 24 -1.16 -9.12 4.22
N VAL A 25 -1.57 -8.21 5.11
CA VAL A 25 -0.70 -7.72 6.19
C VAL A 25 -0.43 -8.84 7.19
N ALA A 26 -1.43 -9.64 7.54
CA ALA A 26 -1.28 -10.78 8.43
C ALA A 26 -0.35 -11.85 7.84
N ASP A 27 -0.45 -12.16 6.55
CA ASP A 27 0.44 -13.10 5.85
C ASP A 27 1.88 -12.62 5.86
N THR A 28 2.10 -11.32 5.65
CA THR A 28 3.44 -10.71 5.77
C THR A 28 3.98 -10.82 7.20
N GLY A 29 3.14 -10.56 8.20
CA GLY A 29 3.48 -10.75 9.61
C GLY A 29 3.80 -12.21 9.94
N LEU A 30 3.03 -13.15 9.41
CA LEU A 30 3.27 -14.59 9.58
C LEU A 30 4.61 -15.01 8.98
N PHE A 31 4.97 -14.51 7.80
CA PHE A 31 6.28 -14.73 7.21
C PHE A 31 7.40 -14.28 8.16
N LEU A 32 7.32 -13.06 8.70
CA LEU A 32 8.32 -12.49 9.61
C LEU A 32 8.41 -13.21 10.96
N LEU A 33 7.28 -13.70 11.49
CA LEU A 33 7.21 -14.36 12.80
C LEU A 33 7.47 -15.88 12.75
N SER A 34 7.48 -16.47 11.56
CA SER A 34 7.68 -17.91 11.36
C SER A 34 9.12 -18.25 10.98
N ASP A 35 9.43 -19.55 10.92
CA ASP A 35 10.72 -20.06 10.47
C ASP A 35 11.03 -19.73 9.00
N LEU A 36 10.05 -19.27 8.22
CA LEU A 36 10.26 -18.78 6.85
C LEU A 36 11.12 -17.50 6.85
N GLY A 37 10.98 -16.67 7.88
CA GLY A 37 11.73 -15.43 8.07
C GLY A 37 13.05 -15.60 8.84
N ARG A 38 13.49 -16.82 9.18
CA ARG A 38 14.59 -17.08 10.12
C ARG A 38 15.95 -16.42 9.82
N SER A 39 16.16 -15.98 8.58
CA SER A 39 17.38 -15.29 8.14
C SER A 39 17.15 -13.80 7.82
N VAL A 40 15.97 -13.26 8.11
CA VAL A 40 15.59 -11.87 7.86
C VAL A 40 15.60 -11.11 9.18
N THR A 41 16.41 -10.06 9.29
CA THR A 41 16.54 -9.26 10.52
C THR A 41 16.91 -7.82 10.18
N GLY A 42 16.46 -6.85 10.99
CA GLY A 42 16.76 -5.42 10.78
C GLY A 42 16.05 -4.78 9.57
N GLU A 43 15.07 -5.46 8.97
CA GLU A 43 14.43 -5.05 7.73
C GLU A 43 13.10 -4.31 7.93
N VAL A 44 12.77 -3.43 6.97
CA VAL A 44 11.44 -2.82 6.82
C VAL A 44 10.77 -3.42 5.60
N LEU A 45 9.90 -4.40 5.82
CA LEU A 45 9.16 -5.07 4.75
C LEU A 45 7.90 -4.28 4.39
N HIS A 46 7.85 -3.76 3.17
CA HIS A 46 6.70 -3.00 2.66
C HIS A 46 5.60 -3.95 2.18
N ALA A 47 4.46 -3.95 2.88
CA ALA A 47 3.23 -4.62 2.49
C ALA A 47 2.16 -3.59 2.13
N ASP A 48 2.31 -2.94 0.97
CA ASP A 48 1.56 -1.72 0.63
C ASP A 48 1.14 -1.66 -0.85
N ALA A 49 1.01 -2.83 -1.49
CA ALA A 49 0.73 -2.93 -2.92
C ALA A 49 1.77 -2.22 -3.82
N GLY A 50 2.97 -1.97 -3.29
CA GLY A 50 4.07 -1.29 -3.96
C GLY A 50 3.98 0.24 -3.91
N TYR A 51 3.11 0.82 -3.08
CA TYR A 51 2.90 2.26 -3.07
C TYR A 51 4.18 3.04 -2.70
N HIS A 52 5.04 2.53 -1.83
CA HIS A 52 6.27 3.18 -1.39
C HIS A 52 7.26 3.52 -2.53
N VAL A 53 7.22 2.83 -3.67
CA VAL A 53 8.09 3.15 -4.82
C VAL A 53 7.55 4.32 -5.67
N VAL A 54 6.33 4.79 -5.39
CA VAL A 54 5.65 5.82 -6.18
C VAL A 54 6.18 7.20 -5.80
N GLY A 55 6.97 7.81 -6.69
CA GLY A 55 7.46 9.18 -6.52
C GLY A 55 6.54 10.28 -7.07
N MET A 56 5.55 9.92 -7.90
CA MET A 56 4.62 10.85 -8.55
C MET A 56 3.32 10.11 -8.92
N LYS A 57 2.22 10.86 -9.10
CA LYS A 57 0.93 10.32 -9.59
C LYS A 57 1.17 9.45 -10.84
N ALA A 58 0.52 8.29 -10.90
CA ALA A 58 0.48 7.49 -12.10
C ALA A 58 -0.12 8.32 -13.26
N VAL A 59 0.48 8.21 -14.44
CA VAL A 59 0.15 9.05 -15.61
C VAL A 59 -1.31 8.86 -16.04
N ASP A 60 -1.83 7.65 -15.87
CA ASP A 60 -3.18 7.22 -16.21
C ASP A 60 -4.19 7.38 -15.06
N ALA A 61 -3.75 7.74 -13.85
CA ALA A 61 -4.65 7.91 -12.73
C ALA A 61 -5.54 9.16 -12.92
N PRO A 62 -6.86 9.06 -12.71
CA PRO A 62 -7.75 10.20 -12.80
C PRO A 62 -7.42 11.23 -11.71
N ASP A 63 -7.72 12.50 -12.00
CA ASP A 63 -7.67 13.53 -10.97
C ASP A 63 -8.84 13.34 -10.00
N ILE A 64 -8.53 13.22 -8.72
CA ILE A 64 -9.52 13.03 -7.67
C ILE A 64 -10.03 14.42 -7.24
N ALA A 65 -11.25 14.76 -7.61
CA ALA A 65 -11.90 15.96 -7.09
C ALA A 65 -12.28 15.74 -5.62
N THR A 66 -11.84 16.63 -4.73
CA THR A 66 -12.40 16.70 -3.38
C THR A 66 -13.77 17.36 -3.48
N VAL A 67 -14.81 16.72 -2.95
CA VAL A 67 -16.13 17.37 -2.82
C VAL A 67 -15.92 18.65 -2.00
N LYS A 68 -16.18 19.81 -2.61
CA LYS A 68 -16.29 21.08 -1.88
C LYS A 68 -17.67 21.07 -1.25
N ASP A 69 -17.71 20.96 0.06
CA ASP A 69 -18.82 21.52 0.83
C ASP A 69 -18.74 23.06 0.75
#